data_AF-A0A7C8AEZ2-F1
#
_entry.id   AF-A0A7C8AEZ2-F1
#
_cell.length_a   1.000
_cell.length_b   1.000
_cell.length_c   1.000
_cell.angle_alpha   90.00
_cell.angle_beta   90.00
_cell.angle_gamma   90.00
#
_symmetry.space_group_name_H-M   'P 1'
#
loop_
_entity.id
_entity.type
_entity.pdbx_description
1 polymer ?
#
loop_
_entity_poly.entity_id
_entity_poly.type
_entity_poly.pdbx_seq_one_letter_code
_entity_poly.pdbx_strand_id
1 'polypeptide(L)'
;MEEKKGFWNCLFDLSFTEFITTRVIKILYMLGIAIAAFFGLMLIVTAFTKGFAVGLLHVIAAPIVFVLLVIVLRIYMELVLTLFRIEENTRKPAVAEEVPAAEAAGEPESGE
;
A
#
# COMPACT_ATOMS: atom_id res chain seq x y z
N MET A 1 -25.48 -15.39 8.06
CA MET A 1 -25.02 -14.38 7.08
C MET A 1 -23.95 -13.58 7.80
N GLU A 2 -22.67 -13.76 7.45
CA GLU A 2 -21.61 -12.93 8.05
C GLU A 2 -21.75 -11.51 7.49
N GLU A 3 -22.18 -10.57 8.33
CA GLU A 3 -22.15 -9.15 7.95
C GLU A 3 -20.69 -8.73 7.84
N LYS A 4 -20.26 -8.35 6.62
CA LYS A 4 -18.99 -7.66 6.41
C LYS A 4 -18.97 -6.41 7.30
N LYS A 5 -18.09 -6.39 8.31
CA LYS A 5 -17.80 -5.21 9.15
C LYS A 5 -17.66 -3.98 8.23
N GLY A 6 -18.41 -2.92 8.53
CA GLY A 6 -18.32 -1.66 7.80
C GLY A 6 -16.92 -1.04 7.89
N PHE A 7 -16.53 -0.26 6.88
CA PHE A 7 -15.21 0.39 6.77
C PHE A 7 -14.78 1.13 8.06
N TRP A 8 -15.71 1.88 8.67
CA TRP A 8 -15.47 2.64 9.90
C TRP A 8 -15.25 1.75 11.12
N ASN A 9 -15.99 0.63 11.23
CA ASN A 9 -15.80 -0.33 12.31
C ASN A 9 -14.45 -1.06 12.19
N CYS A 10 -13.97 -1.27 10.97
CA CYS A 10 -12.61 -1.75 10.74
C CYS A 10 -11.56 -0.67 11.08
N LEU A 11 -11.77 0.60 10.69
CA LEU A 11 -10.81 1.68 10.93
C LEU A 11 -10.53 1.93 12.42
N PHE A 12 -11.54 1.75 13.27
CA PHE A 12 -11.44 1.86 14.72
C PHE A 12 -11.33 0.50 15.42
N ASP A 13 -10.93 -0.55 14.70
CA ASP A 13 -10.72 -1.87 15.30
C ASP A 13 -9.40 -1.91 16.10
N LEU A 14 -9.50 -1.61 17.40
CA LEU A 14 -8.36 -1.60 18.33
C LEU A 14 -7.80 -3.00 18.63
N SER A 15 -8.43 -4.07 18.13
CA SER A 15 -7.97 -5.45 18.31
C SER A 15 -6.86 -5.86 17.32
N PHE A 16 -6.62 -5.07 16.26
CA PHE A 16 -5.61 -5.29 15.21
C PHE A 16 -5.52 -6.73 14.66
N THR A 17 -6.60 -7.51 14.77
CA THR A 17 -6.58 -8.95 14.42
C THR A 17 -6.52 -9.17 12.89
N GLU A 18 -6.82 -8.13 12.11
CA GLU A 18 -6.80 -8.16 10.64
C GLU A 18 -6.01 -6.96 10.08
N PHE A 19 -5.16 -7.21 9.08
CA PHE A 19 -4.39 -6.15 8.43
C PHE A 19 -5.29 -5.23 7.60
N ILE A 20 -5.69 -4.11 8.18
CA ILE A 20 -6.55 -3.13 7.52
C ILE A 20 -5.83 -2.30 6.46
N THR A 21 -4.50 -2.24 6.50
CA THR A 21 -3.69 -1.33 5.69
C THR A 21 -4.01 -1.40 4.20
N THR A 22 -4.16 -2.60 3.63
CA THR A 22 -4.49 -2.80 2.22
C THR A 22 -5.88 -2.26 1.84
N ARG A 23 -6.82 -2.21 2.80
CA ARG A 23 -8.17 -1.66 2.61
C ARG A 23 -8.18 -0.13 2.66
N VAL A 24 -7.41 0.48 3.56
CA VAL A 24 -7.43 1.94 3.79
C VAL A 24 -6.44 2.72 2.93
N ILE A 25 -5.51 2.05 2.26
CA ILE A 25 -4.40 2.74 1.57
C ILE A 25 -4.85 3.78 0.54
N LYS A 26 -5.97 3.54 -0.15
CA LYS A 26 -6.53 4.50 -1.12
C LYS A 26 -6.91 5.81 -0.44
N ILE A 27 -7.52 5.72 0.74
CA ILE A 27 -7.93 6.87 1.54
C ILE A 27 -6.70 7.58 2.11
N LEU A 28 -5.70 6.84 2.60
CA LEU A 28 -4.43 7.41 3.05
C LEU A 28 -3.70 8.15 1.91
N TYR A 29 -3.72 7.62 0.69
CA TYR A 29 -3.12 8.27 -0.45
C TYR A 29 -3.86 9.57 -0.82
N MET A 30 -5.20 9.55 -0.89
CA MET A 30 -5.99 10.76 -1.13
C MET A 30 -5.77 11.82 -0.04
N LEU A 31 -5.75 11.40 1.22
CA LEU A 31 -5.50 12.28 2.36
C LEU A 31 -4.08 12.87 2.28
N GLY A 32 -3.07 12.06 1.95
CA GLY A 32 -1.70 12.52 1.78
C GLY A 32 -1.53 13.53 0.64
N ILE A 33 -2.23 13.35 -0.49
CA ILE A 33 -2.28 14.35 -1.57
C ILE A 33 -2.90 15.66 -1.06
N ALA A 34 -4.01 15.59 -0.33
CA ALA A 34 -4.66 16.78 0.22
C ALA A 34 -3.74 17.53 1.20
N ILE A 35 -3.04 16.80 2.07
CA ILE A 35 -2.04 17.37 2.99
C ILE A 35 -0.89 18.02 2.22
N ALA A 36 -0.36 17.36 1.18
CA ALA A 36 0.71 17.92 0.35
C ALA A 36 0.27 19.22 -0.35
N ALA A 37 -0.95 19.27 -0.87
CA ALA A 37 -1.51 20.45 -1.51
C ALA A 37 -1.68 21.60 -0.49
N PHE A 38 -2.22 21.29 0.68
CA PHE A 38 -2.38 22.25 1.78
C PHE A 38 -1.02 22.79 2.24
N PHE A 39 -0.02 21.93 2.38
CA PHE A 39 1.33 22.33 2.73
C PHE A 39 1.95 23.26 1.67
N GLY A 40 1.78 22.94 0.38
CA GLY A 40 2.21 23.81 -0.71
C GLY A 40 1.57 25.20 -0.64
N LEU A 41 0.26 25.27 -0.34
CA LEU A 41 -0.44 26.55 -0.18
C LEU A 41 0.10 27.34 1.03
N MET A 42 0.35 26.68 2.16
CA MET A 42 0.96 27.31 3.34
C MET A 42 2.36 27.83 3.06
N LEU A 43 3.18 27.11 2.29
CA LEU A 43 4.49 27.60 1.86
C LEU A 43 4.38 28.89 1.05
N ILE A 44 3.41 28.99 0.14
CA ILE A 44 3.18 30.21 -0.65
C ILE A 44 2.77 31.36 0.27
N VAL A 45 1.77 31.17 1.14
CA VAL A 45 1.27 32.23 2.04
C VAL A 45 2.37 32.74 2.96
N THR A 46 3.14 31.82 3.56
CA THR A 46 4.26 32.16 4.44
C THR A 46 5.46 32.77 3.71
N ALA A 47 5.61 32.53 2.40
CA ALA A 47 6.64 33.19 1.61
C ALA A 47 6.31 34.66 1.35
N PHE A 48 5.03 35.00 1.13
CA PHE A 48 4.62 36.39 0.91
C PHE A 48 4.82 37.28 2.15
N THR A 49 4.80 36.71 3.37
CA THR A 49 5.11 37.47 4.59
C THR A 49 6.58 37.88 4.68
N LYS A 50 7.46 37.25 3.90
CA LYS A 50 8.91 37.56 3.81
C LYS A 50 9.23 38.54 2.68
N GLY A 51 8.26 38.89 1.83
CA GLY A 51 8.40 39.85 0.74
C GLY A 51 7.83 39.36 -0.59
N PHE A 52 7.45 40.32 -1.45
CA PHE A 52 6.75 40.04 -2.70
C PHE A 52 7.55 39.16 -3.67
N ALA A 53 8.84 39.46 -3.87
CA ALA A 53 9.71 38.68 -4.76
C ALA A 53 9.89 37.23 -4.28
N VAL A 54 10.02 37.03 -2.96
CA VAL A 54 10.13 35.70 -2.35
C VAL A 54 8.84 34.90 -2.52
N GLY A 55 7.69 35.55 -2.35
CA GLY A 55 6.38 34.96 -2.61
C GLY A 55 6.23 34.47 -4.04
N LEU A 56 6.60 35.29 -5.04
CA LEU A 56 6.50 34.92 -6.45
C LEU A 56 7.38 33.70 -6.81
N LEU A 57 8.59 33.62 -6.23
CA LEU A 57 9.46 32.45 -6.40
C LEU A 57 8.78 31.18 -5.87
N HIS A 58 8.11 31.26 -4.72
CA HIS A 58 7.43 30.11 -4.12
C HIS A 58 6.15 29.69 -4.87
N VAL A 59 5.49 30.57 -5.61
CA VAL A 59 4.37 30.19 -6.49
C VAL A 59 4.83 29.19 -7.56
N ILE A 60 6.07 29.32 -8.04
CA ILE A 60 6.65 28.41 -9.03
C ILE A 60 7.26 27.17 -8.35
N ALA A 61 7.90 27.34 -7.20
CA ALA A 61 8.54 26.25 -6.47
C ALA A 61 7.53 25.30 -5.78
N ALA A 62 6.41 25.80 -5.26
CA ALA A 62 5.44 25.01 -4.52
C ALA A 62 4.80 23.86 -5.34
N PRO A 63 4.42 24.04 -6.63
CA PRO A 63 4.00 22.93 -7.48
C PRO A 63 5.06 21.83 -7.63
N ILE A 64 6.34 22.21 -7.74
CA ILE A 64 7.46 21.27 -7.85
C ILE A 64 7.58 20.46 -6.54
N VAL A 65 7.58 21.15 -5.40
CA VAL A 65 7.60 20.51 -4.07
C VAL A 65 6.39 19.60 -3.88
N PHE A 66 5.20 20.05 -4.27
CA PHE A 66 3.97 19.24 -4.21
C PHE A 66 4.12 17.94 -4.99
N VAL A 67 4.56 18.01 -6.26
CA VAL A 67 4.75 16.81 -7.09
C VAL A 67 5.79 15.87 -6.47
N LEU A 68 6.91 16.40 -5.96
CA LEU A 68 7.92 15.59 -5.27
C LEU A 68 7.35 14.89 -4.04
N LEU A 69 6.57 15.59 -3.21
CA LEU A 69 5.91 14.99 -2.05
C LEU A 69 4.92 13.88 -2.46
N VAL A 70 4.15 14.09 -3.54
CA VAL A 70 3.21 13.10 -4.06
C VAL A 70 3.94 11.86 -4.62
N ILE A 71 5.09 12.05 -5.28
CA ILE A 71 5.94 10.95 -5.76
C ILE A 71 6.49 10.15 -4.58
N VAL A 72 7.04 10.82 -3.57
CA VAL A 72 7.55 10.14 -2.36
C VAL A 72 6.43 9.38 -1.66
N LEU A 73 5.26 10.00 -1.51
CA LEU A 73 4.07 9.35 -0.97
C LEU A 73 3.70 8.11 -1.79
N ARG A 74 3.77 8.19 -3.12
CA ARG A 74 3.46 7.07 -4.01
C ARG A 74 4.41 5.90 -3.81
N ILE A 75 5.72 6.17 -3.78
CA ILE A 75 6.75 5.16 -3.54
C ILE A 75 6.54 4.52 -2.16
N TYR A 76 6.25 5.31 -1.14
CA TYR A 76 6.00 4.80 0.21
C TYR A 76 4.79 3.87 0.26
N MET A 77 3.67 4.26 -0.36
CA MET A 77 2.47 3.42 -0.43
C MET A 77 2.73 2.10 -1.19
N GLU A 78 3.54 2.15 -2.26
CA GLU A 78 3.96 0.95 -2.99
C GLU A 78 4.84 0.04 -2.15
N LEU A 79 5.77 0.59 -1.38
CA LEU A 79 6.58 -0.17 -0.45
C LEU A 79 5.70 -0.86 0.60
N VAL A 80 4.76 -0.14 1.21
CA VAL A 80 3.81 -0.69 2.18
C VAL A 80 3.00 -1.84 1.57
N LEU A 81 2.40 -1.66 0.39
CA LEU A 81 1.65 -2.74 -0.27
C LEU A 81 2.51 -3.94 -0.64
N THR A 82 3.76 -3.69 -1.04
CA THR A 82 4.69 -4.77 -1.38
C THR A 82 5.00 -5.63 -0.16
N LEU A 83 5.21 -5.01 1.00
CA LEU A 83 5.41 -5.75 2.26
C LEU A 83 4.19 -6.62 2.61
N PHE A 84 2.96 -6.08 2.47
CA PHE A 84 1.75 -6.86 2.70
C PHE A 84 1.58 -8.01 1.69
N ARG A 85 1.90 -7.79 0.40
CA ARG A 85 1.86 -8.85 -0.61
C ARG A 85 2.85 -9.98 -0.34
N ILE A 86 4.01 -9.67 0.25
CA ILE A 86 4.99 -10.70 0.63
C ILE A 86 4.45 -11.57 1.78
N GLU A 87 3.78 -10.98 2.76
CA GLU A 87 3.11 -11.72 3.85
C GLU A 87 2.04 -12.66 3.28
N GLU A 88 1.20 -12.16 2.38
CA GLU A 88 0.15 -12.96 1.73
C GLU A 88 0.74 -14.15 0.94
N ASN A 89 1.85 -13.94 0.21
CA ASN A 89 2.50 -14.99 -0.58
C ASN A 89 3.21 -16.04 0.29
N THR A 90 3.78 -15.65 1.42
CA THR A 90 4.48 -16.57 2.34
C THR A 90 3.50 -17.52 3.04
N ARG A 91 2.23 -17.11 3.17
CA ARG A 91 1.16 -17.91 3.78
C ARG A 91 0.64 -19.05 2.89
N LYS A 92 0.98 -19.06 1.60
CA LYS A 92 0.64 -20.15 0.68
C LYS A 92 1.68 -21.26 0.87
N PRO A 93 1.33 -22.45 1.41
CA PRO A 93 2.29 -23.54 1.50
C PRO A 93 2.79 -23.83 0.09
N ALA A 94 4.12 -23.94 -0.06
CA ALA A 94 4.75 -24.38 -1.30
C ALA A 94 3.96 -25.60 -1.76
N VAL A 95 3.33 -25.50 -2.92
CA VAL A 95 2.69 -26.63 -3.58
C VAL A 95 3.74 -27.72 -3.54
N ALA A 96 3.50 -28.74 -2.70
CA ALA A 96 4.31 -29.93 -2.71
C ALA A 96 4.33 -30.33 -4.19
N GLU A 97 5.51 -30.34 -4.80
CA GLU A 97 5.72 -31.12 -5.99
C GLU A 97 5.23 -32.51 -5.61
N GLU A 98 3.99 -32.83 -5.97
CA GLU A 98 3.53 -34.19 -6.07
C GLU A 98 4.38 -34.78 -7.18
N VAL A 99 5.56 -35.27 -6.80
CA VAL A 99 6.27 -36.29 -7.54
C VAL A 99 5.23 -37.39 -7.71
N PRO A 100 4.72 -37.62 -8.93
CA PRO A 100 3.61 -38.52 -9.13
C PRO A 100 4.01 -39.90 -8.63
N ALA A 101 3.24 -40.41 -7.67
CA ALA A 101 3.29 -41.76 -7.15
C ALA A 101 2.81 -42.79 -8.19
N ALA A 102 3.27 -42.66 -9.44
CA ALA A 102 3.00 -43.57 -10.54
C ALA A 102 4.16 -44.54 -10.79
N GLU A 103 5.23 -44.48 -9.99
CA GLU A 103 6.37 -45.43 -10.05
C GLU A 103 6.37 -46.42 -8.87
N ALA A 104 5.21 -46.62 -8.24
CA ALA A 104 4.94 -47.79 -7.41
C ALA A 104 4.03 -48.74 -8.20
N ALA A 105 4.45 -50.00 -8.30
CA ALA A 105 3.65 -51.15 -8.75
C ALA A 105 3.41 -51.27 -10.28
N GLY A 106 4.44 -51.73 -11.00
CA GLY A 106 4.22 -52.73 -12.03
C GLY A 106 3.95 -54.07 -11.34
N GLU A 107 2.78 -54.65 -11.59
CA GLU A 107 2.20 -55.84 -10.95
C GLU A 107 3.03 -57.13 -11.04
N PRO A 108 2.76 -58.10 -10.15
CA PRO A 108 3.32 -59.45 -10.24
C PRO A 108 2.53 -60.26 -11.28
N GLU A 109 3.13 -60.52 -12.44
CA GLU A 109 2.58 -61.52 -13.36
C GLU A 109 3.14 -62.92 -13.07
N SER A 110 2.18 -63.80 -12.83
CA SER A 110 2.24 -65.22 -12.59
C SER A 110 2.68 -66.05 -13.79
N GLY A 111 3.35 -67.18 -13.50
CA GLY A 111 3.20 -68.42 -14.26
C GLY A 111 4.20 -68.68 -15.38
N GLU A 112 5.25 -69.45 -15.10
CA GLU A 112 5.48 -70.86 -15.53
C GLU A 112 6.89 -71.30 -15.09
#